data_AF-A0A2E1RCX5-F1
#
_entry.id   AF-A0A2E1RCX5-F1
#
_cell.length_a   1.000
_cell.length_b   1.000
_cell.length_c   1.000
_cell.angle_alpha   90.00
_cell.angle_beta   90.00
_cell.angle_gamma   90.00
#
_symmetry.space_group_name_H-M   'P 1'
#
loop_
_entity.id
_entity.type
_entity.pdbx_description
1 polymer ?
#
loop_
_entity_poly.entity_id
_entity_poly.type
_entity_poly.pdbx_seq_one_letter_code
_entity_poly.pdbx_strand_id
1 'polypeptide(L)'
;MSFVANTETENQEKLKGTRLQVSSAGKRLFALLIDFIFALLLANTLVQIFRREHWDLVMQSRDLSDLLTFYGSIVFVLIFKDVFGRSIGKLLLGMTIRKIDDFSQRPLFIELLKRNLLLLFFPVEGVVLLRDGYARRLADKWWGTVVLDDQKAMRTILRIFLGNIILFGFFSVAILFQRSGIEKTAAYQTAEQAIRSHLSLQLLLEQSPEIEEPEMHLDLRVNAENPSLVRVRVGGEKTGKLVTVSLILRENPLGWEVLDLEAKPIREVAD
;
A
#
# COMPACT_ATOMS: atom_id res chain seq x y z
N MET A 1 57.76 -17.98 20.38
CA MET A 1 56.43 -18.27 20.96
C MET A 1 55.40 -17.18 20.62
N SER A 2 55.31 -16.71 19.37
CA SER A 2 54.35 -15.65 18.97
C SER A 2 53.49 -16.01 17.74
N PHE A 3 53.80 -17.09 17.03
CA PHE A 3 53.04 -17.52 15.84
C PHE A 3 51.78 -18.33 16.18
N VAL A 4 51.75 -19.01 17.33
CA VAL A 4 50.61 -19.85 17.74
C VAL A 4 49.45 -18.99 18.31
N ALA A 5 49.77 -17.90 19.00
CA ALA A 5 48.75 -17.03 19.61
C ALA A 5 47.93 -16.23 18.57
N ASN A 6 48.53 -15.87 17.43
CA ASN A 6 47.84 -15.14 16.35
C ASN A 6 46.94 -16.05 15.49
N THR A 7 47.31 -17.32 15.32
CA THR A 7 46.49 -18.28 14.57
C THR A 7 45.27 -18.74 15.37
N GLU A 8 45.35 -18.79 16.70
CA GLU A 8 44.20 -19.05 17.57
C GLU A 8 43.23 -17.87 17.63
N THR A 9 43.72 -16.63 17.68
CA THR A 9 42.85 -15.42 17.65
C THR A 9 42.21 -15.21 16.28
N GLU A 10 42.93 -15.40 15.16
CA GLU A 10 42.32 -15.37 13.82
C GLU A 10 41.27 -16.48 13.63
N ASN A 11 41.54 -17.71 14.10
CA ASN A 11 40.55 -18.78 14.03
C ASN A 11 39.36 -18.53 14.96
N GLN A 12 39.55 -17.93 16.15
CA GLN A 12 38.45 -17.56 17.04
C GLN A 12 37.59 -16.41 16.50
N GLU A 13 38.15 -15.43 15.80
CA GLU A 13 37.38 -14.40 15.10
C GLU A 13 36.65 -14.96 13.87
N LYS A 14 37.29 -15.87 13.12
CA LYS A 14 36.67 -16.57 11.98
C LYS A 14 35.57 -17.55 12.43
N LEU A 15 35.71 -18.17 13.60
CA LEU A 15 34.70 -19.01 14.27
C LEU A 15 33.57 -18.18 14.89
N LYS A 16 33.84 -16.97 15.41
CA LYS A 16 32.80 -16.01 15.82
C LYS A 16 31.99 -15.52 14.61
N GLY A 17 32.66 -15.31 13.47
CA GLY A 17 32.03 -14.95 12.20
C GLY A 17 31.15 -16.04 11.57
N THR A 18 31.17 -17.28 12.08
CA THR A 18 30.38 -18.42 11.56
C THR A 18 29.30 -18.92 12.51
N ARG A 19 29.12 -18.30 13.68
CA ARG A 19 27.99 -18.64 14.56
C ARG A 19 26.69 -18.12 13.93
N LEU A 20 25.89 -19.04 13.40
CA LEU A 20 24.52 -18.79 12.97
C LEU A 20 23.75 -18.16 14.14
N GLN A 21 23.44 -16.87 14.02
CA GLN A 21 22.74 -16.14 15.06
C GLN A 21 21.23 -16.27 14.85
N VAL A 22 20.53 -16.74 15.88
CA VAL A 22 19.07 -16.79 15.88
C VAL A 22 18.53 -15.37 15.90
N SER A 23 17.60 -15.08 15.00
CA SER A 23 17.05 -13.74 14.91
C SER A 23 16.12 -13.44 16.08
N SER A 24 16.23 -12.22 16.64
CA SER A 24 15.48 -11.80 17.82
C SER A 24 13.97 -11.71 17.57
N ALA A 25 13.17 -11.86 18.62
CA ALA A 25 11.70 -11.75 18.54
C ALA A 25 11.26 -10.40 17.96
N GLY A 26 11.89 -9.30 18.39
CA GLY A 26 11.59 -7.95 17.88
C GLY A 26 11.87 -7.79 16.39
N LYS A 27 13.00 -8.32 15.90
CA LYS A 27 13.36 -8.25 14.47
C LYS A 27 12.38 -9.07 13.62
N ARG A 28 11.94 -10.23 14.12
CA ARG A 28 10.90 -11.05 13.46
C ARG A 28 9.55 -10.35 13.41
N LEU A 29 9.12 -9.72 14.50
CA LEU A 29 7.88 -8.94 14.55
C LEU A 29 7.95 -7.75 13.60
N PHE A 30 9.09 -7.07 13.53
CA PHE A 30 9.29 -5.95 12.62
C PHE A 30 9.28 -6.39 11.15
N ALA A 31 9.84 -7.55 10.80
CA ALA A 31 9.69 -8.10 9.46
C ALA A 31 8.23 -8.40 9.12
N LEU A 32 7.46 -8.93 10.08
CA LEU A 32 6.04 -9.16 9.87
C LEU A 32 5.28 -7.86 9.66
N LEU A 33 5.61 -6.80 10.41
CA LEU A 33 5.04 -5.47 10.23
C LEU A 33 5.34 -4.92 8.83
N ILE A 34 6.59 -5.05 8.36
CA ILE A 34 6.96 -4.63 7.00
C ILE A 34 6.19 -5.45 5.94
N ASP A 35 6.08 -6.76 6.12
CA ASP A 35 5.30 -7.62 5.23
C ASP A 35 3.83 -7.21 5.18
N PHE A 36 3.25 -6.82 6.32
CA PHE A 36 1.90 -6.31 6.43
C PHE A 36 1.73 -4.96 5.73
N ILE A 37 2.64 -4.01 5.95
CA ILE A 37 2.64 -2.71 5.26
C ILE A 37 2.74 -2.92 3.74
N PHE A 38 3.62 -3.81 3.28
CA PHE A 38 3.73 -4.14 1.87
C PHE A 38 2.43 -4.73 1.31
N ALA A 39 1.82 -5.69 2.01
CA ALA A 39 0.55 -6.28 1.60
C ALA A 39 -0.58 -5.24 1.54
N LEU A 40 -0.61 -4.31 2.50
CA LEU A 40 -1.55 -3.19 2.52
C LEU A 40 -1.34 -2.24 1.34
N LEU A 41 -0.09 -1.84 1.07
CA LEU A 41 0.25 -0.99 -0.07
C LEU A 41 -0.14 -1.65 -1.39
N LEU A 42 0.19 -2.94 -1.56
CA LEU A 42 -0.17 -3.70 -2.75
C LEU A 42 -1.69 -3.80 -2.94
N ALA A 43 -2.43 -4.16 -1.89
CA ALA A 43 -3.89 -4.23 -1.95
C ALA A 43 -4.50 -2.86 -2.29
N ASN A 44 -4.03 -1.79 -1.66
CA ASN A 44 -4.50 -0.43 -1.93
C ASN A 44 -4.22 0.00 -3.38
N THR A 45 -3.02 -0.28 -3.89
CA THR A 45 -2.66 0.04 -5.27
C THR A 45 -3.49 -0.76 -6.27
N LEU A 46 -3.75 -2.04 -6.01
CA LEU A 46 -4.64 -2.84 -6.87
C LEU A 46 -6.06 -2.26 -6.88
N VAL A 47 -6.61 -1.90 -5.72
CA VAL A 47 -7.93 -1.25 -5.65
C VAL A 47 -7.95 0.07 -6.41
N GLN A 48 -6.85 0.84 -6.38
CA GLN A 48 -6.76 2.09 -7.11
C GLN A 48 -6.70 1.89 -8.63
N ILE A 49 -5.91 0.92 -9.11
CA ILE A 49 -5.78 0.60 -10.54
C ILE A 49 -7.09 0.04 -11.09
N PHE A 50 -7.69 -0.91 -10.37
CA PHE A 50 -8.93 -1.60 -10.76
C PHE A 50 -10.20 -0.90 -10.28
N ARG A 51 -10.10 0.38 -9.89
CA ARG A 51 -11.25 1.16 -9.46
C ARG A 51 -12.29 1.24 -10.59
N ARG A 52 -13.51 0.79 -10.28
CA ARG A 52 -14.67 0.83 -11.19
C ARG A 52 -15.18 2.26 -11.37
N GLU A 53 -15.93 2.49 -12.44
CA GLU A 53 -16.67 3.73 -12.65
C GLU A 53 -17.77 3.90 -11.59
N HIS A 54 -18.09 5.15 -11.27
CA HIS A 54 -19.10 5.53 -10.28
C HIS A 54 -18.87 4.93 -8.89
N TRP A 55 -17.59 4.71 -8.53
CA TRP A 55 -17.22 4.08 -7.27
C TRP A 55 -17.72 4.87 -6.05
N ASP A 56 -17.95 6.17 -6.19
CA ASP A 56 -18.53 7.06 -5.17
C ASP A 56 -19.97 6.68 -4.80
N LEU A 57 -20.78 6.27 -5.78
CA LEU A 57 -22.13 5.76 -5.54
C LEU A 57 -22.12 4.32 -5.01
N VAL A 58 -21.22 3.49 -5.53
CA VAL A 58 -21.03 2.10 -5.05
C VAL A 58 -20.54 2.08 -3.60
N MET A 59 -19.73 3.07 -3.19
CA MET A 59 -19.21 3.19 -1.83
C MET A 59 -20.32 3.25 -0.78
N GLN A 60 -21.44 3.89 -1.12
CA GLN A 60 -22.60 4.05 -0.25
C GLN A 60 -23.34 2.73 0.00
N SER A 61 -23.18 1.76 -0.89
CA SER A 61 -23.76 0.42 -0.80
C SER A 61 -22.72 -0.66 -0.46
N ARG A 62 -21.57 -0.29 0.12
CA ARG A 62 -20.46 -1.21 0.41
C ARG A 62 -20.95 -2.49 1.09
N ASP A 63 -20.93 -3.57 0.33
CA ASP A 63 -21.27 -4.88 0.81
C ASP A 63 -20.14 -5.48 1.65
N LEU A 64 -20.50 -6.39 2.56
CA LEU A 64 -19.52 -7.17 3.34
C LEU A 64 -18.53 -7.91 2.42
N SER A 65 -18.93 -8.23 1.19
CA SER A 65 -18.06 -8.84 0.16
C SER A 65 -16.87 -7.97 -0.21
N ASP A 66 -17.03 -6.64 -0.26
CA ASP A 66 -15.95 -5.73 -0.66
C ASP A 66 -14.89 -5.63 0.43
N LEU A 67 -15.34 -5.59 1.70
CA LEU A 67 -14.44 -5.66 2.86
C LEU A 67 -13.72 -7.02 2.90
N LEU A 68 -14.45 -8.12 2.70
CA LEU A 68 -13.88 -9.45 2.67
C LEU A 68 -12.84 -9.59 1.56
N THR A 69 -13.11 -9.02 0.39
CA THR A 69 -12.19 -9.05 -0.76
C THR A 69 -10.92 -8.25 -0.45
N PHE A 70 -11.05 -7.06 0.13
CA PHE A 70 -9.90 -6.22 0.50
C PHE A 70 -9.03 -6.89 1.57
N TYR A 71 -9.60 -7.26 2.72
CA TYR A 71 -8.83 -7.89 3.80
C TYR A 71 -8.37 -9.31 3.43
N GLY A 72 -9.18 -10.05 2.67
CA GLY A 72 -8.83 -11.36 2.13
C GLY A 72 -7.63 -11.30 1.20
N SER A 73 -7.51 -10.24 0.37
CA SER A 73 -6.32 -10.02 -0.47
C SER A 73 -5.05 -9.81 0.34
N ILE A 74 -5.14 -9.08 1.46
CA ILE A 74 -4.00 -8.86 2.38
C ILE A 74 -3.58 -10.19 3.01
N VAL A 75 -4.55 -10.95 3.53
CA VAL A 75 -4.29 -12.27 4.12
C VAL A 75 -3.69 -13.23 3.08
N PHE A 76 -4.20 -13.21 1.86
CA PHE A 76 -3.67 -13.99 0.75
C PHE A 76 -2.19 -13.66 0.50
N VAL A 77 -1.84 -12.38 0.35
CA VAL A 77 -0.44 -11.96 0.19
C VAL A 77 0.42 -12.43 1.37
N LEU A 78 -0.08 -12.32 2.60
CA LEU A 78 0.67 -12.74 3.78
C LEU A 78 0.90 -14.26 3.87
N ILE A 79 -0.06 -15.06 3.41
CA ILE A 79 0.09 -16.51 3.35
C ILE A 79 1.21 -16.87 2.35
N PHE A 80 1.24 -16.21 1.19
CA PHE A 80 2.23 -16.46 0.13
C PHE A 80 3.54 -15.68 0.31
N LYS A 81 3.68 -14.77 1.28
CA LYS A 81 4.83 -13.86 1.39
C LYS A 81 6.22 -14.52 1.45
N ASP A 82 6.31 -15.80 1.84
CA ASP A 82 7.58 -16.52 1.99
C ASP A 82 7.91 -17.45 0.79
N VAL A 83 7.33 -17.25 -0.42
CA VAL A 83 7.52 -18.16 -1.59
C VAL A 83 8.98 -18.59 -1.82
N PHE A 84 9.96 -17.69 -1.66
CA PHE A 84 11.38 -17.96 -1.90
C PHE A 84 12.19 -18.30 -0.63
N GLY A 85 11.52 -18.66 0.48
CA GLY A 85 12.16 -18.86 1.78
C GLY A 85 12.61 -17.56 2.45
N ARG A 86 12.13 -16.42 1.95
CA ARG A 86 12.28 -15.06 2.49
C ARG A 86 11.03 -14.27 2.09
N SER A 87 10.54 -13.42 3.00
CA SER A 87 9.58 -12.37 2.71
C SER A 87 10.27 -11.03 2.49
N ILE A 88 9.54 -10.02 2.02
CA ILE A 88 10.10 -8.67 1.78
C ILE A 88 10.65 -8.08 3.07
N GLY A 89 9.92 -8.18 4.18
CA GLY A 89 10.39 -7.76 5.50
C GLY A 89 11.63 -8.53 5.96
N LYS A 90 11.69 -9.84 5.73
CA LYS A 90 12.88 -10.63 6.03
C LYS A 90 14.06 -10.24 5.14
N LEU A 91 13.83 -9.91 3.88
CA LEU A 91 14.86 -9.44 2.95
C LEU A 91 15.45 -8.10 3.42
N LEU A 92 14.59 -7.14 3.78
CA LEU A 92 15.00 -5.82 4.28
C LEU A 92 15.74 -5.90 5.63
N LEU A 93 15.40 -6.88 6.47
CA LEU A 93 16.08 -7.10 7.75
C LEU A 93 17.24 -8.11 7.68
N GLY A 94 17.50 -8.72 6.52
CA GLY A 94 18.57 -9.69 6.32
C GLY A 94 18.38 -10.96 7.14
N MET A 95 17.16 -11.49 7.13
CA MET A 95 16.80 -12.74 7.79
C MET A 95 16.48 -13.82 6.77
N THR A 96 16.73 -15.07 7.16
CA THR A 96 16.38 -16.24 6.35
C THR A 96 15.73 -17.32 7.18
N ILE A 97 14.93 -18.13 6.51
CA ILE A 97 14.34 -19.32 7.10
C ILE A 97 15.20 -20.52 6.70
N ARG A 98 15.49 -21.38 7.68
CA ARG A 98 16.19 -22.66 7.50
C ARG A 98 15.51 -23.77 8.28
N LYS A 99 15.75 -25.02 7.88
CA LYS A 99 15.36 -26.20 8.67
C LYS A 99 16.23 -26.29 9.92
N ILE A 100 15.68 -26.85 10.99
CA ILE A 100 16.41 -27.06 12.24
C ILE A 100 17.37 -28.25 12.15
N ASP A 101 17.01 -29.25 11.34
CA ASP A 101 17.82 -30.46 11.13
C ASP A 101 19.03 -30.20 10.23
N ASP A 102 18.89 -29.27 9.26
CA ASP A 102 19.97 -28.84 8.38
C ASP A 102 19.83 -27.35 8.04
N PHE A 103 20.73 -26.53 8.62
CA PHE A 103 20.76 -25.08 8.41
C PHE A 103 21.18 -24.67 6.99
N SER A 104 21.71 -25.60 6.19
CA SER A 104 22.05 -25.36 4.79
C SER A 104 20.82 -25.46 3.89
N GLN A 105 19.81 -26.24 4.32
CA GLN A 105 18.62 -26.50 3.53
C GLN A 105 17.53 -25.46 3.73
N ARG A 106 16.91 -25.09 2.61
CA ARG A 106 15.68 -24.29 2.62
C ARG A 106 14.48 -25.21 2.82
N PRO A 107 13.51 -24.83 3.67
CA PRO A 107 12.25 -25.56 3.74
C PRO A 107 11.52 -25.52 2.41
N LEU A 108 10.72 -26.56 2.16
CA LEU A 108 9.93 -26.68 0.94
C LEU A 108 8.85 -25.60 0.89
N PHE A 109 8.43 -25.21 -0.31
CA PHE A 109 7.37 -24.21 -0.50
C PHE A 109 6.07 -24.56 0.26
N ILE A 110 5.67 -25.83 0.25
CA ILE A 110 4.47 -26.31 0.94
C ILE A 110 4.60 -26.18 2.47
N GLU A 111 5.80 -26.43 3.03
CA GLU A 111 6.07 -26.25 4.46
C GLU A 111 5.96 -24.76 4.83
N LEU A 112 6.45 -23.86 3.98
CA LEU A 112 6.36 -22.42 4.16
C LEU A 112 4.91 -21.91 4.11
N LEU A 113 4.11 -22.43 3.19
CA LEU A 113 2.68 -22.09 3.06
C LEU A 113 1.90 -22.52 4.30
N LYS A 114 2.05 -23.78 4.73
CA LYS A 114 1.40 -24.31 5.94
C LYS A 114 1.81 -23.51 7.18
N ARG A 115 3.09 -23.18 7.29
CA ARG A 115 3.62 -22.37 8.38
C ARG A 115 3.01 -20.96 8.40
N ASN A 116 2.80 -20.35 7.23
CA ASN A 116 2.20 -19.01 7.15
C ASN A 116 0.69 -19.03 7.37
N LEU A 117 0.01 -20.16 7.17
CA LEU A 117 -1.41 -20.29 7.48
C LEU A 117 -1.70 -20.07 8.98
N LEU A 118 -0.78 -20.47 9.89
CA LEU A 118 -0.94 -20.21 11.32
C LEU A 118 -0.81 -18.74 11.70
N LEU A 119 -0.35 -17.89 10.78
CA LEU A 119 -0.41 -16.43 10.97
C LEU A 119 -1.86 -15.96 11.14
N LEU A 120 -2.86 -16.70 10.67
CA LEU A 120 -4.27 -16.39 10.95
C LEU A 120 -4.57 -16.38 12.45
N PHE A 121 -3.82 -17.14 13.25
CA PHE A 121 -3.87 -17.14 14.71
C PHE A 121 -2.78 -16.26 15.32
N PHE A 122 -2.47 -15.12 14.68
CA PHE A 122 -1.41 -14.20 15.08
C PHE A 122 -1.39 -13.84 16.57
N PRO A 123 -2.53 -13.56 17.25
CA PRO A 123 -2.49 -13.23 18.68
C PRO A 123 -1.84 -14.33 19.52
N VAL A 124 -2.13 -15.60 19.19
CA VAL A 124 -1.57 -16.76 19.88
C VAL A 124 -0.10 -16.93 19.49
N GLU A 125 0.24 -16.80 18.20
CA GLU A 125 1.64 -16.87 17.74
C GLU A 125 2.52 -15.80 18.37
N GLY A 126 2.02 -14.58 18.52
CA GLY A 126 2.73 -13.44 19.09
C GLY A 126 3.08 -13.67 20.56
N VAL A 127 2.15 -14.19 21.36
CA VAL A 127 2.43 -14.54 22.76
C VAL A 127 3.50 -15.62 22.87
N VAL A 128 3.43 -16.65 22.01
CA VAL A 128 4.44 -17.73 22.00
C VAL A 128 5.81 -17.23 21.53
N LEU A 129 5.83 -16.34 20.53
CA LEU A 129 7.05 -15.70 20.03
C LEU A 129 7.79 -14.92 21.13
N LEU A 130 7.05 -14.17 21.94
CA LEU A 130 7.61 -13.33 23.01
C LEU A 130 8.07 -14.15 24.22
N ARG A 131 7.46 -15.32 24.48
CA ARG A 131 7.82 -16.20 25.60
C ARG A 131 8.95 -17.18 25.29
N ASP A 132 9.18 -17.51 24.01
CA ASP A 132 10.19 -18.49 23.61
C ASP A 132 11.61 -17.88 23.61
N GLY A 133 12.55 -18.51 24.32
CA GLY A 133 13.94 -18.04 24.39
C GLY A 133 14.69 -18.07 23.04
N TYR A 134 14.21 -18.84 22.06
CA TYR A 134 14.73 -18.88 20.70
C TYR A 134 13.88 -18.08 19.69
N ALA A 135 12.94 -17.27 20.22
CA ALA A 135 12.01 -16.46 19.45
C ALA A 135 11.26 -17.27 18.38
N ARG A 136 10.95 -18.55 18.62
CA ARG A 136 10.23 -19.41 17.66
C ARG A 136 8.72 -19.25 17.83
N ARG A 137 8.01 -19.09 16.72
CA ARG A 137 6.55 -19.12 16.68
C ARG A 137 6.04 -20.55 16.82
N LEU A 138 4.74 -20.71 17.06
CA LEU A 138 4.07 -22.02 17.05
C LEU A 138 4.33 -22.76 15.73
N ALA A 139 4.18 -22.06 14.61
CA ALA A 139 4.47 -22.60 13.30
C ALA A 139 5.95 -22.97 13.10
N ASP A 140 6.88 -22.26 13.75
CA ASP A 140 8.31 -22.61 13.66
C ASP A 140 8.59 -23.93 14.41
N LYS A 141 7.90 -24.18 15.54
CA LYS A 141 8.02 -25.40 16.36
C LYS A 141 7.41 -26.62 15.67
N TRP A 142 6.20 -26.49 15.13
CA TRP A 142 5.48 -27.60 14.50
C TRP A 142 6.11 -28.05 13.17
N TRP A 143 6.74 -27.13 12.42
CA TRP A 143 7.37 -27.45 11.13
C TRP A 143 8.89 -27.52 11.18
N GLY A 144 9.50 -27.52 12.38
CA GLY A 144 10.94 -27.70 12.54
C GLY A 144 11.77 -26.63 11.81
N THR A 145 11.32 -25.37 11.82
CA THR A 145 12.04 -24.26 11.15
C THR A 145 12.58 -23.25 12.15
N VAL A 146 13.62 -22.53 11.75
CA VAL A 146 14.19 -21.43 12.52
C VAL A 146 14.49 -20.24 11.60
N VAL A 147 14.36 -19.04 12.16
CA VAL A 147 14.72 -17.80 11.47
C VAL A 147 16.09 -17.35 11.98
N LEU A 148 17.04 -17.28 11.06
CA LEU A 148 18.44 -16.94 11.33
C LEU A 148 18.78 -15.63 10.64
N ASP A 149 19.70 -14.88 11.26
CA ASP A 149 20.31 -13.74 10.62
C ASP A 149 21.24 -14.22 9.50
N ASP A 150 21.04 -13.71 8.29
CA ASP A 150 21.76 -14.14 7.11
C ASP A 150 23.08 -13.38 7.00
N GLN A 151 24.18 -14.11 7.17
CA GLN A 151 25.53 -13.58 7.06
C GLN A 151 25.87 -13.11 5.64
N LYS A 152 25.15 -13.61 4.62
CA LYS A 152 25.24 -13.17 3.22
C LYS A 152 24.13 -12.20 2.85
N ALA A 153 23.49 -11.56 3.82
CA ALA A 153 22.44 -10.60 3.52
C ALA A 153 23.01 -9.35 2.83
N MET A 154 22.18 -8.69 2.02
CA MET A 154 22.53 -7.47 1.27
C MET A 154 23.15 -6.41 2.19
N ARG A 155 24.01 -5.53 1.68
CA ARG A 155 24.57 -4.42 2.47
C ARG A 155 23.43 -3.56 3.04
N THR A 156 23.57 -3.09 4.28
CA THR A 156 22.53 -2.29 4.98
C THR A 156 22.03 -1.12 4.13
N ILE A 157 22.95 -0.41 3.47
CA ILE A 157 22.62 0.71 2.57
C ILE A 157 21.71 0.28 1.42
N LEU A 158 21.95 -0.89 0.82
CA LEU A 158 21.14 -1.38 -0.29
C LEU A 158 19.75 -1.79 0.19
N ARG A 159 19.62 -2.28 1.42
CA ARG A 159 18.31 -2.59 2.02
C ARG A 159 17.50 -1.34 2.29
N ILE A 160 18.13 -0.28 2.81
CA ILE A 160 17.46 1.01 3.01
C ILE A 160 17.02 1.58 1.66
N PHE A 161 17.89 1.54 0.64
CA PHE A 161 17.56 2.00 -0.70
C PHE A 161 16.41 1.20 -1.31
N LEU A 162 16.43 -0.13 -1.21
CA LEU A 162 15.35 -1.00 -1.68
C LEU A 162 14.02 -0.70 -0.97
N GLY A 163 14.04 -0.50 0.34
CA GLY A 163 12.85 -0.11 1.11
C GLY A 163 12.25 1.20 0.63
N ASN A 164 13.10 2.21 0.35
CA ASN A 164 12.66 3.49 -0.21
C ASN A 164 12.10 3.33 -1.62
N ILE A 165 12.75 2.55 -2.50
CA ILE A 165 12.21 2.29 -3.85
C ILE A 165 10.83 1.67 -3.79
N ILE A 166 10.61 0.69 -2.90
CA ILE A 166 9.30 0.06 -2.73
C ILE A 166 8.26 1.10 -2.30
N LEU A 167 8.58 1.90 -1.27
CA LEU A 167 7.66 2.91 -0.73
C LEU A 167 7.34 4.01 -1.75
N PHE A 168 8.36 4.62 -2.34
CA PHE A 168 8.19 5.67 -3.35
C PHE A 168 7.56 5.13 -4.62
N GLY A 169 7.83 3.87 -5.01
CA GLY A 169 7.19 3.23 -6.15
C GLY A 169 5.68 3.14 -5.98
N PHE A 170 5.20 2.67 -4.83
CA PHE A 170 3.76 2.66 -4.53
C PHE A 170 3.17 4.07 -4.49
N PHE A 171 3.88 5.04 -3.91
CA PHE A 171 3.44 6.42 -3.85
C PHE A 171 3.34 7.07 -5.24
N SER A 172 4.32 6.86 -6.11
CA SER A 172 4.30 7.34 -7.50
C SER A 172 3.14 6.76 -8.28
N VAL A 173 2.88 5.45 -8.16
CA VAL A 173 1.70 4.83 -8.77
C VAL A 173 0.42 5.47 -8.20
N ALA A 174 0.34 5.71 -6.90
CA ALA A 174 -0.82 6.34 -6.30
C ALA A 174 -1.10 7.75 -6.84
N ILE A 175 -0.06 8.55 -7.06
CA ILE A 175 -0.18 9.88 -7.69
C ILE A 175 -0.67 9.76 -9.14
N LEU A 176 -0.05 8.88 -9.94
CA LEU A 176 -0.41 8.71 -11.35
C LEU A 176 -1.86 8.29 -11.54
N PHE A 177 -2.39 7.46 -10.64
CA PHE A 177 -3.78 7.00 -10.69
C PHE A 177 -4.75 7.89 -9.90
N GLN A 178 -4.30 8.96 -9.25
CA GLN A 178 -5.17 9.85 -8.47
C GLN A 178 -6.17 10.57 -9.38
N ARG A 179 -5.68 11.19 -10.47
CA ARG A 179 -6.53 11.90 -11.44
C ARG A 179 -7.58 10.99 -12.07
N SER A 180 -7.14 9.82 -12.56
CA SER A 180 -8.05 8.81 -13.12
C SER A 180 -9.11 8.36 -12.11
N GLY A 181 -8.76 8.29 -10.82
CA GLY A 181 -9.71 7.96 -9.75
C GLY A 181 -10.81 9.01 -9.54
N ILE A 182 -10.49 10.30 -9.76
CA ILE A 182 -11.44 11.42 -9.69
C ILE A 182 -12.34 11.41 -10.92
N GLU A 183 -11.75 11.26 -12.12
CA GLU A 183 -12.47 11.24 -13.40
C GLU A 183 -13.50 10.10 -13.52
N LYS A 184 -13.25 8.99 -12.80
CA LYS A 184 -14.17 7.85 -12.73
C LYS A 184 -15.36 8.04 -11.78
N THR A 185 -15.44 9.14 -11.03
CA THR A 185 -16.58 9.38 -10.11
C THR A 185 -17.82 9.88 -10.85
N ALA A 186 -19.00 9.52 -10.36
CA ALA A 186 -20.27 10.05 -10.85
C ALA A 186 -20.37 11.56 -10.63
N ALA A 187 -19.87 12.04 -9.50
CA ALA A 187 -19.82 13.47 -9.20
C ALA A 187 -19.03 14.24 -10.27
N TYR A 188 -17.84 13.76 -10.64
CA TYR A 188 -17.02 14.42 -11.66
C TYR A 188 -17.69 14.39 -13.02
N GLN A 189 -18.21 13.24 -13.46
CA GLN A 189 -18.83 13.12 -14.78
C GLN A 189 -20.09 14.00 -14.90
N THR A 190 -20.88 14.10 -13.82
CA THR A 190 -22.04 15.02 -13.76
C THR A 190 -21.60 16.48 -13.83
N ALA A 191 -20.55 16.85 -13.09
CA ALA A 191 -19.99 18.19 -13.14
C ALA A 191 -19.40 18.53 -14.51
N GLU A 192 -18.64 17.61 -15.11
CA GLU A 192 -18.07 17.76 -16.45
C GLU A 192 -19.18 17.98 -17.50
N GLN A 193 -20.25 17.18 -17.44
CA GLN A 193 -21.38 17.36 -18.35
C GLN A 193 -22.02 18.75 -18.19
N ALA A 194 -22.21 19.21 -16.96
CA ALA A 194 -22.73 20.55 -16.69
C ALA A 194 -21.81 21.65 -17.23
N ILE A 195 -20.50 21.53 -17.00
CA ILE A 195 -19.48 22.46 -17.50
C ILE A 195 -19.48 22.54 -19.02
N ARG A 196 -19.50 21.39 -19.71
CA ARG A 196 -19.50 21.32 -21.17
C ARG A 196 -20.79 21.87 -21.79
N SER A 197 -21.91 21.76 -21.09
CA SER A 197 -23.19 22.33 -21.52
C SER A 197 -23.33 23.84 -21.27
N HIS A 198 -22.45 24.44 -20.47
CA HIS A 198 -22.58 25.83 -20.03
C HIS A 198 -22.17 26.83 -21.13
N LEU A 199 -23.12 27.68 -21.56
CA LEU A 199 -22.97 28.58 -22.71
C LEU A 199 -21.72 29.50 -22.61
N SER A 200 -21.43 30.02 -21.42
CA SER A 200 -20.30 30.96 -21.21
C SER A 200 -18.92 30.30 -21.25
N LEU A 201 -18.85 28.97 -21.22
CA LEU A 201 -17.61 28.19 -21.22
C LEU A 201 -17.36 27.49 -22.56
N GLN A 202 -18.36 27.38 -23.43
CA GLN A 202 -18.24 26.74 -24.76
C GLN A 202 -17.08 27.33 -25.59
N LEU A 203 -16.98 28.66 -25.67
CA LEU A 203 -15.90 29.32 -26.42
C LEU A 203 -14.50 29.00 -25.87
N LEU A 204 -14.37 28.82 -24.55
CA LEU A 204 -13.10 28.44 -23.92
C LEU A 204 -12.79 26.96 -24.17
N LEU A 205 -13.81 26.10 -24.13
CA LEU A 205 -13.68 24.66 -24.39
C LEU A 205 -13.39 24.34 -25.86
N GLU A 206 -13.87 25.14 -26.81
CA GLU A 206 -13.50 25.03 -28.23
C GLU A 206 -12.02 25.32 -28.47
N GLN A 207 -11.48 26.31 -27.74
CA GLN A 207 -10.06 26.69 -27.83
C GLN A 207 -9.15 25.76 -27.02
N SER A 208 -9.65 25.20 -25.93
CA SER A 208 -8.92 24.32 -25.01
C SER A 208 -9.88 23.27 -24.45
N PRO A 209 -9.98 22.09 -25.09
CA PRO A 209 -11.00 21.08 -24.76
C PRO A 209 -10.70 20.31 -23.48
N GLU A 210 -9.48 20.40 -22.97
CA GLU A 210 -9.04 19.73 -21.75
C GLU A 210 -9.50 20.48 -20.51
N ILE A 211 -10.05 19.71 -19.57
CA ILE A 211 -10.38 20.17 -18.21
C ILE A 211 -9.20 19.76 -17.33
N GLU A 212 -8.56 20.73 -16.72
CA GLU A 212 -7.35 20.54 -15.93
C GLU A 212 -7.65 20.61 -14.43
N GLU A 213 -6.73 20.03 -13.64
CA GLU A 213 -6.66 20.18 -12.18
C GLU A 213 -7.99 19.93 -11.45
N PRO A 214 -8.61 18.73 -11.59
CA PRO A 214 -9.86 18.44 -10.90
C PRO A 214 -9.62 18.27 -9.40
N GLU A 215 -10.18 19.18 -8.61
CA GLU A 215 -10.27 19.08 -7.16
C GLU A 215 -11.70 18.73 -6.75
N MET A 216 -11.84 17.91 -5.71
CA MET A 216 -13.13 17.37 -5.33
C MET A 216 -13.26 17.27 -3.81
N HIS A 217 -14.36 17.82 -3.30
CA HIS A 217 -14.78 17.73 -1.90
C HIS A 217 -16.21 17.20 -1.86
N LEU A 218 -16.39 15.91 -1.57
CA LEU A 218 -17.70 15.27 -1.55
C LEU A 218 -18.21 15.06 -0.12
N ASP A 219 -19.45 15.44 0.13
CA ASP A 219 -20.28 14.91 1.22
C ASP A 219 -21.16 13.79 0.65
N LEU A 220 -20.88 12.55 1.07
CA LEU A 220 -21.57 11.34 0.59
C LEU A 220 -22.90 11.08 1.32
N ARG A 221 -23.35 12.01 2.17
CA ARG A 221 -24.66 11.91 2.83
C ARG A 221 -25.75 12.36 1.87
N VAL A 222 -26.81 11.56 1.77
CA VAL A 222 -28.01 11.90 1.00
C VAL A 222 -28.61 13.19 1.55
N ASN A 223 -28.91 14.13 0.65
CA ASN A 223 -29.48 15.44 0.99
C ASN A 223 -28.70 16.19 2.09
N ALA A 224 -27.36 16.16 2.03
CA ALA A 224 -26.51 16.92 2.94
C ALA A 224 -26.85 18.42 2.92
N GLU A 225 -26.74 19.08 4.08
CA GLU A 225 -26.95 20.53 4.21
C GLU A 225 -25.89 21.34 3.45
N ASN A 226 -24.65 20.83 3.42
CA ASN A 226 -23.55 21.44 2.70
C ASN A 226 -23.41 20.78 1.32
N PRO A 227 -23.31 21.57 0.23
CA PRO A 227 -23.11 21.02 -1.10
C PRO A 227 -21.71 20.41 -1.23
N SER A 228 -21.63 19.32 -2.00
CA SER A 228 -20.37 18.80 -2.51
C SER A 228 -19.82 19.73 -3.59
N LEU A 229 -18.51 19.86 -3.66
CA LEU A 229 -17.85 20.82 -4.57
C LEU A 229 -16.90 20.09 -5.49
N VAL A 230 -17.04 20.32 -6.79
CA VAL A 230 -16.06 19.96 -7.82
C VAL A 230 -15.48 21.25 -8.38
N ARG A 231 -14.17 21.43 -8.26
CA ARG A 231 -13.45 22.57 -8.83
C ARG A 231 -12.57 22.08 -9.97
N VAL A 232 -12.60 22.80 -11.08
CA VAL A 232 -11.77 22.49 -12.23
C VAL A 232 -11.25 23.76 -12.88
N ARG A 233 -10.14 23.62 -13.61
CA ARG A 233 -9.63 24.65 -14.50
C ARG A 233 -10.12 24.40 -15.92
N VAL A 234 -10.70 25.42 -16.54
CA VAL A 234 -11.16 25.39 -17.94
C VAL A 234 -10.50 26.52 -18.71
N GLY A 235 -9.84 26.20 -19.83
CA GLY A 235 -9.11 27.16 -20.66
C GLY A 235 -7.61 27.18 -20.39
N GLY A 236 -6.84 27.74 -21.33
CA GLY A 236 -5.38 27.78 -21.25
C GLY A 236 -4.81 28.67 -20.14
N GLU A 237 -3.48 28.71 -20.01
CA GLU A 237 -2.80 29.30 -18.85
C GLU A 237 -3.25 30.73 -18.48
N LYS A 238 -3.47 31.59 -19.48
CA LYS A 238 -3.79 33.02 -19.31
C LYS A 238 -5.28 33.35 -19.37
N THR A 239 -6.08 32.49 -20.01
CA THR A 239 -7.52 32.70 -20.21
C THR A 239 -8.37 31.77 -19.35
N GLY A 240 -7.70 30.94 -18.53
CA GLY A 240 -8.32 29.95 -17.68
C GLY A 240 -9.29 30.56 -16.67
N LYS A 241 -10.41 29.87 -16.49
CA LYS A 241 -11.38 30.14 -15.44
C LYS A 241 -11.38 28.97 -14.46
N LEU A 242 -11.42 29.31 -13.17
CA LEU A 242 -11.71 28.35 -12.12
C LEU A 242 -13.22 28.18 -12.08
N VAL A 243 -13.69 26.99 -12.38
CA VAL A 243 -15.12 26.64 -12.36
C VAL A 243 -15.38 25.82 -11.12
N THR A 244 -16.32 26.27 -10.29
CA THR A 244 -16.80 25.54 -9.12
C THR A 244 -18.22 25.08 -9.39
N VAL A 245 -18.42 23.76 -9.35
CA VAL A 245 -19.72 23.11 -9.49
C VAL A 245 -20.16 22.62 -8.11
N SER A 246 -21.32 23.09 -7.67
CA SER A 246 -21.96 22.67 -6.44
C SER A 246 -22.92 21.52 -6.73
N LEU A 247 -22.77 20.41 -6.02
CA LEU A 247 -23.50 19.15 -6.23
C LEU A 247 -24.20 18.72 -4.94
N ILE A 248 -25.33 18.03 -5.07
CA ILE A 248 -25.99 17.32 -3.96
C ILE A 248 -26.28 15.88 -4.36
N LEU A 249 -26.14 14.97 -3.40
CA LEU A 249 -26.46 13.57 -3.58
C LEU A 249 -27.94 13.32 -3.28
N ARG A 250 -28.70 12.83 -4.27
CA ARG A 250 -30.12 12.47 -4.17
C ARG A 250 -30.28 10.96 -4.15
N GLU A 251 -31.38 10.48 -3.57
CA GLU A 251 -31.66 9.04 -3.40
C GLU A 251 -32.59 8.46 -4.48
N ASN A 252 -33.37 9.29 -5.17
CA ASN A 252 -34.40 8.86 -6.14
C ASN A 252 -34.32 9.64 -7.46
N PRO A 253 -33.61 9.13 -8.49
CA PRO A 253 -32.66 8.01 -8.44
C PRO A 253 -31.38 8.36 -7.67
N LEU A 254 -30.64 7.35 -7.18
CA LEU A 254 -29.36 7.56 -6.51
C LEU A 254 -28.37 8.18 -7.49
N GLY A 255 -28.01 9.45 -7.27
CA GLY A 255 -27.18 10.19 -8.20
C GLY A 255 -26.89 11.62 -7.75
N TRP A 256 -25.93 12.24 -8.43
CA TRP A 256 -25.54 13.62 -8.20
C TRP A 256 -26.41 14.57 -9.02
N GLU A 257 -26.85 15.64 -8.38
CA GLU A 257 -27.59 16.72 -8.99
C GLU A 257 -26.80 18.03 -8.87
N VAL A 258 -26.73 18.80 -9.95
CA VAL A 258 -26.07 20.12 -9.96
C VAL A 258 -27.00 21.17 -9.36
N LEU A 259 -26.52 21.84 -8.32
CA LEU A 259 -27.22 22.96 -7.69
C LEU A 259 -26.83 24.30 -8.30
N ASP A 260 -25.54 24.50 -8.55
CA ASP A 260 -25.01 25.76 -9.05
C ASP A 260 -23.67 25.56 -9.78
N LEU A 261 -23.35 26.50 -10.66
CA LEU A 261 -22.09 26.55 -11.41
C LEU A 261 -21.57 27.99 -11.41
N GLU A 262 -20.49 28.22 -10.66
CA GLU A 262 -19.80 29.50 -10.64
C GLU A 262 -18.50 29.42 -11.46
N ALA A 263 -18.30 30.36 -12.38
CA ALA A 263 -17.05 30.50 -13.13
C ALA A 263 -16.36 31.82 -12.76
N LYS A 264 -15.19 31.74 -12.11
CA LYS A 264 -14.37 32.89 -11.71
C LYS A 264 -13.10 32.95 -12.56
N PRO A 265 -12.63 34.14 -12.99
CA PRO A 265 -11.33 34.25 -13.63
C PRO A 265 -10.25 33.81 -12.65
N ILE A 266 -9.25 33.09 -13.14
CA ILE A 266 -8.03 32.82 -12.37
C ILE A 266 -7.29 34.15 -12.25
N ARG A 267 -7.66 34.98 -11.28
CA ARG A 267 -6.82 36.10 -10.88
C ARG A 267 -5.60 35.47 -10.22
N GLU A 268 -4.41 35.88 -10.68
CA GLU A 268 -3.16 35.68 -9.94
C GLU A 268 -3.47 35.96 -8.47
N VAL A 269 -3.34 34.93 -7.63
CA VAL A 269 -3.28 35.14 -6.20
C VAL A 269 -2.12 36.12 -6.01
N ALA A 270 -2.45 37.35 -5.63
CA ALA A 270 -1.46 38.33 -5.27
C ALA A 270 -0.73 37.82 -4.02
N ASP A 271 0.59 37.68 -4.18
CA ASP A 271 1.66 37.48 -3.20
C ASP A 271 1.74 36.15 -2.42
#